data_AF-A0A7C3DYQ4-F1
#
_entry.id   AF-A0A7C3DYQ4-F1
#
_cell.length_a   1.000
_cell.length_b   1.000
_cell.length_c   1.000
_cell.angle_alpha   90.00
_cell.angle_beta   90.00
_cell.angle_gamma   90.00
#
_symmetry.space_group_name_H-M   'P 1'
#
loop_
_entity.id
_entity.type
_entity.pdbx_description
1 polymer ?
#
loop_
_entity_poly.entity_id
_entity_poly.type
_entity_poly.pdbx_seq_one_letter_code
_entity_poly.pdbx_strand_id
1 'polypeptide(L)'
;MVNKSALKIMWVILIIVMIAVIAIYAVLFDSLSETEMVQLSFLWSAPLLFSVVGLISAYNGAPKARPYLYGFIAFITAPVLLFFFFEVFWQML
;
A
#
# COMPACT_ATOMS: atom_id res chain seq x y z
N MET A 1 -6.71 12.80 20.83
CA MET A 1 -6.14 11.61 21.51
C MET A 1 -5.89 10.53 20.47
N VAL A 2 -4.69 9.92 20.46
CA VAL A 2 -4.36 8.83 19.52
C VAL A 2 -5.23 7.62 19.80
N ASN A 3 -5.92 7.12 18.77
CA ASN A 3 -6.73 5.92 18.89
C ASN A 3 -5.84 4.66 18.81
N LYS A 4 -5.42 4.18 19.98
CA LYS A 4 -4.56 2.99 20.13
C LYS A 4 -5.13 1.73 19.46
N SER A 5 -6.46 1.60 19.34
CA SER A 5 -7.08 0.43 18.71
C SER A 5 -6.91 0.45 17.19
N ALA A 6 -7.21 1.58 16.54
CA ALA A 6 -7.01 1.70 15.08
C ALA A 6 -5.53 1.59 14.72
N LEU A 7 -4.64 2.18 15.53
CA LEU A 7 -3.21 2.08 15.31
C LEU A 7 -2.73 0.62 15.32
N LYS A 8 -3.15 -0.19 16.30
CA LYS A 8 -2.83 -1.62 16.37
C LYS A 8 -3.35 -2.38 15.15
N ILE A 9 -4.60 -2.14 14.76
CA ILE A 9 -5.20 -2.82 13.59
C ILE A 9 -4.43 -2.46 12.31
N MET A 10 -4.10 -1.18 12.11
CA MET A 10 -3.35 -0.72 10.95
C MET A 10 -1.94 -1.32 10.88
N TRP A 11 -1.27 -1.47 12.03
CA TRP A 11 0.01 -2.18 12.11
C TRP A 11 -0.11 -3.65 11.72
N VAL A 12 -1.15 -4.35 12.22
CA VAL A 12 -1.40 -5.74 11.84
C VAL A 12 -1.64 -5.87 10.34
N ILE A 13 -2.42 -4.97 9.74
CA ILE A 13 -2.66 -4.96 8.29
C ILE A 13 -1.34 -4.74 7.53
N LEU A 14 -0.53 -3.76 7.92
CA LEU A 14 0.78 -3.52 7.28
C LEU A 14 1.67 -4.76 7.36
N ILE A 15 1.76 -5.39 8.53
CA ILE A 15 2.59 -6.60 8.72
C ILE A 15 2.12 -7.73 7.80
N ILE A 16 0.80 -7.97 7.71
CA ILE A 16 0.23 -8.99 6.81
C ILE A 16 0.59 -8.69 5.35
N VAL A 17 0.42 -7.43 4.91
CA VAL A 17 0.77 -7.01 3.56
C VAL A 17 2.26 -7.22 3.29
N MET A 18 3.14 -6.81 4.21
CA MET A 18 4.59 -6.98 4.07
C MET A 18 5.00 -8.44 3.99
N ILE A 19 4.43 -9.30 4.84
CA ILE A 19 4.71 -10.76 4.79
C ILE A 19 4.26 -11.33 3.44
N ALA A 20 3.07 -10.95 2.96
CA ALA A 20 2.57 -11.41 1.67
C ALA A 20 3.48 -10.96 0.52
N VAL A 21 3.91 -9.69 0.51
CA VAL A 21 4.85 -9.15 -0.48
C VAL A 21 6.15 -9.95 -0.47
N ILE A 22 6.77 -10.11 0.71
CA ILE A 22 8.04 -10.84 0.85
C ILE A 22 7.88 -12.28 0.36
N ALA A 23 6.79 -12.96 0.72
CA ALA A 23 6.54 -14.34 0.30
C ALA A 23 6.35 -14.46 -1.22
N ILE A 24 5.58 -13.54 -1.84
CA ILE A 24 5.36 -13.54 -3.29
C ILE A 24 6.69 -13.32 -4.03
N TYR A 25 7.46 -12.30 -3.63
CA TYR A 25 8.76 -12.04 -4.24
C TYR A 25 9.74 -13.20 -4.01
N ALA A 26 9.82 -13.77 -2.81
CA ALA A 26 10.72 -14.88 -2.53
C ALA A 26 10.47 -16.11 -3.42
N VAL A 27 9.24 -16.32 -3.87
CA VAL A 27 8.87 -17.43 -4.76
C VAL A 27 9.04 -17.09 -6.23
N LEU A 28 8.74 -15.85 -6.63
CA LEU A 28 8.65 -15.46 -8.04
C LEU A 28 9.89 -14.73 -8.57
N PHE A 29 10.83 -14.33 -7.71
CA PHE A 29 11.97 -13.49 -8.09
C PHE A 29 12.81 -14.08 -9.23
N ASP A 30 13.13 -15.37 -9.17
CA ASP A 30 13.93 -16.03 -10.21
C ASP A 30 13.11 -16.44 -11.44
N SER A 31 11.78 -16.35 -11.35
CA SER A 31 10.84 -16.86 -12.37
C SER A 31 10.29 -15.79 -13.30
N LEU A 32 10.35 -14.52 -12.89
CA LEU A 32 9.76 -13.39 -13.61
C LEU A 32 10.86 -12.43 -14.10
N SER A 33 10.66 -11.88 -15.29
CA SER A 33 11.48 -10.77 -15.77
C SER A 33 11.29 -9.52 -14.92
N GLU A 34 12.24 -8.57 -15.01
CA GLU A 34 12.13 -7.29 -14.30
C GLU A 34 10.81 -6.56 -14.58
N THR A 35 10.35 -6.58 -15.83
CA THR A 35 9.09 -5.96 -16.23
C THR A 35 7.89 -6.64 -15.57
N GLU A 36 7.85 -7.98 -15.54
CA GLU A 36 6.79 -8.74 -14.89
C GLU A 36 6.80 -8.51 -13.38
N MET A 37 7.97 -8.38 -12.76
CA MET A 37 8.11 -8.05 -11.33
C MET A 37 7.58 -6.65 -11.00
N VAL A 38 7.80 -5.68 -11.90
CA VAL A 38 7.20 -4.34 -11.78
C VAL A 38 5.69 -4.41 -11.94
N GLN A 39 5.16 -5.16 -12.91
CA GLN A 39 3.71 -5.35 -13.09
C GLN A 39 3.06 -6.04 -11.90
N LEU A 40 3.75 -7.01 -11.29
CA LEU A 40 3.31 -7.67 -10.09
C LEU A 40 3.20 -6.67 -8.91
N SER A 41 4.03 -5.61 -8.91
CA SER A 41 4.00 -4.54 -7.89
C SER A 41 2.71 -3.75 -7.79
N PHE A 42 1.90 -3.76 -8.84
CA PHE A 42 0.59 -3.15 -8.83
C PHE A 42 -0.41 -3.90 -7.95
N LEU A 43 -0.17 -5.19 -7.66
CA LEU A 43 -1.07 -6.01 -6.84
C LEU A 43 -1.07 -5.60 -5.36
N TRP A 44 0.11 -5.26 -4.81
CA TRP A 44 0.24 -4.91 -3.39
C TRP A 44 0.44 -3.42 -3.13
N SER A 45 0.67 -2.60 -4.15
CA SER A 45 0.82 -1.15 -3.98
C SER A 45 -0.42 -0.52 -3.30
N ALA A 46 -1.62 -0.90 -3.70
CA ALA A 46 -2.87 -0.40 -3.13
C ALA A 46 -3.06 -0.79 -1.64
N PRO A 47 -2.98 -2.08 -1.24
CA PRO A 47 -3.07 -2.45 0.18
C PRO A 47 -1.89 -1.90 1.00
N LEU A 48 -0.71 -1.72 0.40
CA LEU A 48 0.41 -1.05 1.08
C LEU A 48 0.07 0.43 1.35
N LEU A 49 -0.37 1.18 0.35
CA LEU A 49 -0.81 2.57 0.51
C LEU A 49 -1.95 2.72 1.51
N PHE A 50 -2.92 1.80 1.50
CA PHE A 50 -3.97 1.73 2.51
C PHE A 50 -3.39 1.69 3.92
N SER A 51 -2.47 0.77 4.16
CA SER A 51 -1.91 0.53 5.49
C SER A 51 -1.03 1.69 5.96
N VAL A 52 -0.22 2.27 5.07
CA VAL A 52 0.67 3.40 5.36
C VAL A 52 -0.14 4.67 5.65
N VAL A 53 -1.09 5.04 4.78
CA VAL A 53 -1.91 6.24 4.98
C VAL A 53 -2.85 6.09 6.18
N GLY A 54 -3.41 4.89 6.36
CA GLY A 54 -4.19 4.57 7.55
C GLY A 54 -3.38 4.68 8.84
N LEU A 55 -2.13 4.21 8.86
CA LEU A 55 -1.21 4.37 9.98
C LEU A 55 -0.90 5.84 10.29
N ILE A 56 -0.51 6.60 9.26
CA ILE A 56 -0.21 8.05 9.40
C ILE A 56 -1.41 8.77 10.00
N SER A 57 -2.61 8.49 9.48
CA SER A 57 -3.84 9.10 10.00
C SER A 57 -4.14 8.70 11.45
N ALA A 58 -3.98 7.41 11.79
CA ALA A 58 -4.18 6.93 13.15
C ALA A 58 -3.19 7.58 14.14
N TYR A 59 -1.92 7.76 13.72
CA TYR A 59 -0.88 8.42 14.49
C TYR A 59 -1.18 9.91 14.72
N ASN A 60 -1.70 10.60 13.70
CA ASN A 60 -2.13 12.00 13.77
C ASN A 60 -3.43 12.22 14.58
N GLY A 61 -3.95 11.18 15.24
CA GLY A 61 -5.07 11.31 16.16
C GLY A 61 -6.44 11.45 15.50
N ALA A 62 -6.59 10.95 14.26
CA ALA A 62 -7.87 10.95 13.58
C ALA A 62 -8.93 10.14 14.38
N PRO A 63 -10.21 10.57 14.37
CA PRO A 63 -11.31 9.86 15.01
C PRO A 63 -11.42 8.39 14.56
N LYS A 64 -12.00 7.52 15.41
CA LYS A 64 -11.96 6.05 15.29
C LYS A 64 -12.15 5.47 13.88
N ALA A 65 -13.08 6.00 13.09
CA ALA A 65 -13.40 5.51 11.74
C ALA A 65 -12.55 6.15 10.62
N ARG A 66 -11.93 7.31 10.87
CA ARG A 66 -11.25 8.09 9.83
C ARG A 66 -9.95 7.47 9.32
N PRO A 67 -9.11 6.79 10.12
CA PRO A 67 -7.93 6.09 9.59
C PRO A 67 -8.26 5.09 8.48
N TYR A 68 -9.33 4.31 8.65
CA TYR A 68 -9.80 3.37 7.63
C TYR A 68 -10.30 4.08 6.38
N LEU A 69 -11.00 5.21 6.54
CA LEU A 69 -11.48 6.01 5.42
C LEU A 69 -10.32 6.61 4.62
N TYR A 70 -9.32 7.20 5.28
CA TYR A 70 -8.15 7.74 4.57
C TYR A 70 -7.29 6.66 3.94
N GLY A 71 -7.12 5.51 4.62
CA GLY A 71 -6.51 4.34 4.01
C GLY A 71 -7.28 3.87 2.78
N PHE A 72 -8.62 3.84 2.83
CA PHE A 72 -9.46 3.44 1.70
C PHE A 72 -9.38 4.42 0.53
N ILE A 73 -9.32 5.73 0.80
CA ILE A 73 -9.05 6.74 -0.22
C ILE A 73 -7.70 6.46 -0.87
N ALA A 74 -6.65 6.20 -0.09
CA ALA A 74 -5.32 5.88 -0.60
C ALA A 74 -5.29 4.56 -1.41
N PHE A 75 -6.08 3.57 -1.02
CA PHE A 75 -6.24 2.31 -1.75
C PHE A 75 -6.80 2.55 -3.16
N ILE A 76 -7.84 3.37 -3.27
CA ILE A 76 -8.49 3.67 -4.56
C ILE A 76 -7.60 4.57 -5.42
N THR A 77 -6.87 5.52 -4.82
CA THR A 77 -6.01 6.42 -5.58
C THR A 77 -4.70 5.78 -6.01
N ALA A 78 -4.23 4.71 -5.35
CA ALA A 78 -3.02 3.99 -5.72
C ALA A 78 -2.94 3.56 -7.21
N PRO A 79 -3.93 2.88 -7.80
CA PRO A 79 -3.89 2.52 -9.22
C PRO A 79 -3.89 3.75 -10.14
N VAL A 80 -4.59 4.83 -9.75
CA VAL A 80 -4.58 6.09 -10.51
C VAL A 80 -3.18 6.71 -10.49
N LEU A 81 -2.53 6.77 -9.33
CA LEU A 81 -1.17 7.30 -9.18
C LEU A 81 -0.16 6.47 -9.98
N LEU A 82 -0.28 5.14 -9.95
CA LEU A 82 0.59 4.26 -10.73
C LEU A 82 0.38 4.42 -12.23
N PHE A 83 -0.88 4.50 -12.69
CA PHE A 83 -1.18 4.79 -14.09
C PHE A 83 -0.53 6.11 -14.53
N PHE A 84 -0.72 7.20 -13.77
CA PHE A 84 -0.07 8.48 -14.08
C PHE A 84 1.45 8.37 -14.08
N PHE A 85 2.05 7.62 -13.15
CA PHE A 85 3.50 7.43 -13.11
C PHE A 85 4.02 6.71 -14.37
N PHE A 86 3.45 5.56 -14.74
CA PHE A 86 3.97 4.75 -15.84
C PHE A 86 3.61 5.28 -17.24
N GLU A 87 2.43 5.86 -17.41
CA GLU A 87 1.98 6.34 -18.72
C GLU A 87 2.40 7.77 -19.02
N VAL A 88 2.56 8.61 -17.98
CA VAL A 88 2.89 10.03 -18.17
C VAL A 88 4.33 10.31 -17.81
N PHE A 89 4.73 10.03 -16.57
CA PHE A 89 6.04 10.46 -16.07
C PHE A 89 7.19 9.58 -16.56
N TRP A 90 7.01 8.26 -16.63
CA TRP A 90 8.03 7.32 -17.06
C TRP A 90 8.45 7.52 -18.53
N GLN A 91 7.50 7.89 -19.39
CA GLN A 91 7.78 8.18 -20.80
C GLN A 91 8.61 9.46 -21.00
N MET A 92 8.78 10.28 -19.96
CA MET A 92 9.55 11.53 -19.99
C MET A 92 10.96 11.40 -19.39
N LEU A 93 11.27 10.24 -18.78
CA LEU A 93 12.57 9.93 -18.16
C LEU A 93 13.47 9.17 -19.15
#